data_AF-A0A522FWC1-F1
#
_entry.id   AF-A0A522FWC1-F1
#
_cell.length_a   1.000
_cell.length_b   1.000
_cell.length_c   1.000
_cell.angle_alpha   90.00
_cell.angle_beta   90.00
_cell.angle_gamma   90.00
#
_symmetry.space_group_name_H-M   'P 1'
#
loop_
_entity.id
_entity.type
_entity.pdbx_description
1 polymer ?
#
loop_
_entity_poly.entity_id
_entity_poly.type
_entity_poly.pdbx_seq_one_letter_code
_entity_poly.pdbx_strand_id
1 'polypeptide(L)'
;MLKIFIFFLVVANVFSQSYFSDVSKIYFNSYHELISPVKSPIGHCQFEPSCSEYSREAINEYGFFAGITMTGDRLIRCSGGKADPSFYPVSNNKLLDPASKNYIIGDGNLWALGLSQSTNPQNDIIIKSDSVLGYSKFLFSKKEFLLSISELYKQQYNCNDSEFCKYLDVLIAVNYTCLNNFNKAMNSYDYENTFKNKNKNWNTFFITYLINDFQDANLWNIEYCKRNLPVSIEEKRIIKKLMLYSMIKDNNFEEPIDLADEVFNYKTAKDSIELIKKMIMDCSDYRTKSPFMAGLLSTVLPGTGYMYCGYYKEGISSLIVNGLFGLGIYSLFRNNNTPSGILLSAIAFPFYLGNIVGSANCAESINDKNKELNLLKIRKSFEINYLFSVENLLSFWD
;
A
#
# COMPACT_ATOMS: atom_id res chain seq x y z
N MET A 1 54.04 -16.02 15.45
CA MET A 1 53.47 -14.70 15.80
C MET A 1 53.53 -13.69 14.66
N LEU A 2 54.67 -13.48 13.98
CA LEU A 2 54.77 -12.51 12.87
C LEU A 2 53.80 -12.75 11.69
N LYS A 3 53.53 -14.01 11.32
CA LYS A 3 52.56 -14.34 10.26
C LYS A 3 51.09 -14.10 10.66
N ILE A 4 50.76 -14.26 11.94
CA ILE A 4 49.41 -13.98 12.49
C ILE A 4 49.22 -12.46 12.59
N PHE A 5 50.27 -11.73 12.97
CA PHE A 5 50.26 -10.27 13.01
C PHE A 5 50.17 -9.64 11.62
N ILE A 6 50.87 -10.19 10.62
CA ILE A 6 50.74 -9.79 9.20
C ILE A 6 49.35 -10.17 8.67
N PHE A 7 48.80 -11.34 9.02
CA PHE A 7 47.42 -11.69 8.67
C PHE A 7 46.41 -10.71 9.28
N PHE A 8 46.56 -10.34 10.57
CA PHE A 8 45.72 -9.34 11.21
C PHE A 8 45.92 -7.92 10.66
N LEU A 9 47.13 -7.56 10.21
CA LEU A 9 47.39 -6.27 9.54
C LEU A 9 46.87 -6.24 8.11
N VAL A 10 46.91 -7.35 7.38
CA VAL A 10 46.32 -7.48 6.03
C VAL A 10 44.81 -7.53 6.14
N VAL A 11 44.25 -8.23 7.13
CA VAL A 11 42.84 -8.18 7.49
C VAL A 11 42.46 -6.77 7.93
N ALA A 12 43.20 -6.09 8.80
CA ALA A 12 42.88 -4.72 9.20
C ALA A 12 42.98 -3.70 8.06
N ASN A 13 43.86 -3.90 7.07
CA ASN A 13 43.97 -3.04 5.88
C ASN A 13 42.91 -3.37 4.82
N VAL A 14 42.58 -4.64 4.61
CA VAL A 14 41.46 -5.07 3.76
C VAL A 14 40.15 -4.58 4.36
N PHE A 15 40.01 -4.61 5.69
CA PHE A 15 38.88 -4.09 6.46
C PHE A 15 38.99 -2.60 6.80
N SER A 16 39.92 -1.86 6.18
CA SER A 16 39.91 -0.40 6.31
C SER A 16 38.67 0.14 5.60
N GLN A 17 37.89 0.93 6.33
CA GLN A 17 36.63 1.50 5.86
C GLN A 17 36.84 2.34 4.58
N SER A 18 38.05 2.85 4.33
CA SER A 18 38.38 3.61 3.12
C SER A 18 38.46 2.74 1.86
N TYR A 19 39.15 1.59 1.87
CA TYR A 19 39.26 0.72 0.69
C TYR A 19 37.89 0.18 0.27
N PHE A 20 37.08 -0.26 1.25
CA PHE A 20 35.72 -0.68 0.98
C PHE A 20 34.80 0.47 0.52
N SER A 21 35.02 1.70 1.00
CA SER A 21 34.29 2.89 0.51
C SER A 21 34.62 3.28 -0.93
N ASP A 22 35.85 3.03 -1.39
CA ASP A 22 36.25 3.35 -2.76
C ASP A 22 35.78 2.28 -3.74
N VAL A 23 35.84 1.00 -3.34
CA VAL A 23 35.24 -0.11 -4.10
C VAL A 23 33.72 0.05 -4.16
N SER A 24 33.06 0.45 -3.06
CA SER A 24 31.62 0.70 -3.06
C SER A 24 31.26 1.86 -3.98
N LYS A 25 31.98 2.98 -3.97
CA LYS A 25 31.80 4.09 -4.92
C LYS A 25 31.90 3.64 -6.38
N ILE A 26 32.92 2.85 -6.73
CA ILE A 26 33.11 2.35 -8.10
C ILE A 26 31.95 1.44 -8.50
N TYR A 27 31.53 0.54 -7.61
CA TYR A 27 30.39 -0.34 -7.83
C TYR A 27 29.07 0.43 -8.02
N PHE A 28 28.78 1.39 -7.14
CA PHE A 28 27.54 2.19 -7.22
C PHE A 28 27.52 3.14 -8.41
N ASN A 29 28.64 3.78 -8.77
CA ASN A 29 28.70 4.62 -9.98
C ASN A 29 28.48 3.77 -11.24
N SER A 30 29.10 2.59 -11.32
CA SER A 30 28.90 1.68 -12.45
C SER A 30 27.46 1.18 -12.56
N TYR A 31 26.81 0.86 -11.43
CA TYR A 31 25.40 0.48 -11.39
C TYR A 31 24.48 1.64 -11.79
N HIS A 32 24.75 2.86 -11.31
CA HIS A 32 23.93 4.02 -11.62
C HIS A 32 24.02 4.43 -13.10
N GLU A 33 25.21 4.37 -13.70
CA GLU A 33 25.40 4.74 -15.10
C GLU A 33 24.92 3.66 -16.09
N LEU A 34 25.02 2.37 -15.75
CA LEU A 34 24.71 1.27 -16.68
C LEU A 34 23.31 0.65 -16.49
N ILE A 35 22.75 0.66 -15.27
CA ILE A 35 21.53 -0.10 -14.93
C ILE A 35 20.37 0.82 -14.51
N SER A 36 20.65 1.93 -13.80
CA SER A 36 19.61 2.88 -13.36
C SER A 36 18.74 3.52 -14.47
N PRO A 37 19.18 3.65 -15.74
CA PRO A 37 18.33 4.20 -16.81
C PRO A 37 17.18 3.27 -17.23
N VAL A 38 17.18 2.01 -16.79
CA VAL A 38 16.13 1.03 -17.12
C VAL A 38 14.88 1.33 -16.29
N LYS A 39 14.14 2.37 -16.70
CA LYS A 39 12.84 2.73 -16.13
C LYS A 39 11.83 1.63 -16.46
N SER A 40 11.26 1.03 -15.42
CA SER A 40 10.19 0.05 -15.53
C SER A 40 9.09 0.31 -14.48
N PRO A 41 7.80 0.14 -14.83
CA PRO A 41 6.67 0.51 -13.99
C PRO A 41 6.51 -0.26 -12.65
N ILE A 42 7.30 -1.30 -12.37
CA ILE A 42 7.27 -2.13 -11.12
C ILE A 42 8.61 -2.03 -10.37
N GLY A 43 9.69 -1.73 -11.10
CA GLY A 43 11.02 -1.50 -10.57
C GLY A 43 11.29 -0.06 -10.16
N HIS A 44 10.29 0.83 -10.15
CA HIS A 44 10.46 2.14 -9.55
C HIS A 44 10.72 1.94 -8.07
N CYS A 45 11.91 2.35 -7.61
CA CYS A 45 12.18 2.40 -6.18
C CYS A 45 11.07 3.23 -5.53
N GLN A 46 10.23 2.55 -4.75
CA GLN A 46 9.09 3.14 -4.08
C GLN A 46 9.52 4.05 -2.93
N PHE A 47 10.82 4.13 -2.67
CA PHE A 47 11.37 4.83 -1.54
C PHE A 47 12.38 5.92 -1.87
N GLU A 48 12.57 6.82 -0.90
CA GLU A 48 13.57 7.88 -0.87
C GLU A 48 14.38 7.77 0.45
N PRO A 49 15.74 7.68 0.40
CA PRO A 49 16.58 7.59 -0.79
C PRO A 49 16.38 6.27 -1.57
N SER A 50 16.84 6.26 -2.83
CA SER A 50 16.74 5.08 -3.70
C SER A 50 17.50 3.87 -3.13
N CYS A 51 17.17 2.63 -3.53
CA CYS A 51 17.85 1.43 -2.99
C CYS A 51 19.38 1.45 -3.14
N SER A 52 19.91 2.03 -4.22
CA SER A 52 21.35 2.19 -4.43
C SER A 52 21.95 3.25 -3.49
N GLU A 53 21.27 4.38 -3.33
CA GLU A 53 21.70 5.43 -2.40
C GLU A 53 21.61 4.99 -0.95
N TYR A 54 20.53 4.30 -0.59
CA TYR A 54 20.37 3.65 0.70
C TYR A 54 21.53 2.67 0.96
N SER A 55 21.91 1.87 -0.04
CA SER A 55 23.00 0.91 0.11
C SER A 55 24.34 1.61 0.33
N ARG A 56 24.57 2.72 -0.38
CA ARG A 56 25.74 3.59 -0.19
C ARG A 56 25.78 4.19 1.21
N GLU A 57 24.65 4.73 1.69
CA GLU A 57 24.50 5.27 3.04
C GLU A 57 24.75 4.19 4.09
N ALA A 58 24.10 3.03 3.96
CA ALA A 58 24.21 1.94 4.92
C ALA A 58 25.64 1.40 5.04
N ILE A 59 26.35 1.24 3.91
CA ILE A 59 27.75 0.79 3.90
C ILE A 59 28.68 1.85 4.52
N ASN A 60 28.45 3.13 4.25
CA ASN A 60 29.29 4.20 4.78
C ASN A 60 29.10 4.38 6.29
N GLU A 61 27.85 4.34 6.76
CA GLU A 61 27.48 4.63 8.14
C GLU A 61 27.65 3.42 9.07
N TYR A 62 27.23 2.24 8.62
CA TYR A 62 27.20 1.02 9.45
C TYR A 62 28.33 0.03 9.11
N GLY A 63 29.13 0.33 8.08
CA GLY A 63 30.21 -0.53 7.62
C GLY A 63 29.75 -1.59 6.62
N PHE A 64 30.70 -2.22 5.93
CA PHE A 64 30.43 -3.06 4.76
C PHE A 64 29.43 -4.20 5.00
N PHE A 65 29.64 -5.01 6.05
CA PHE A 65 28.79 -6.18 6.31
C PHE A 65 27.38 -5.81 6.78
N ALA A 66 27.26 -4.86 7.71
CA ALA A 66 25.98 -4.34 8.17
C ALA A 66 25.23 -3.61 7.03
N GLY A 67 25.95 -2.82 6.23
CA GLY A 67 25.39 -2.14 5.08
C GLY A 67 24.83 -3.12 4.04
N ILE A 68 25.52 -4.24 3.78
CA ILE A 68 25.02 -5.28 2.85
C ILE A 68 23.78 -5.98 3.41
N THR A 69 23.73 -6.31 4.69
CA THR A 69 22.54 -6.95 5.28
C THR A 69 21.34 -6.00 5.27
N MET A 70 21.54 -4.73 5.65
CA MET A 70 20.52 -3.68 5.56
C MET A 70 20.07 -3.44 4.12
N THR A 71 20.98 -3.51 3.15
CA THR A 71 20.66 -3.41 1.72
C THR A 71 19.82 -4.60 1.26
N GLY A 72 20.15 -5.81 1.70
CA GLY A 72 19.38 -7.02 1.40
C GLY A 72 17.94 -6.92 1.90
N ASP A 73 17.75 -6.53 3.17
CA ASP A 73 16.45 -6.21 3.76
C ASP A 73 15.69 -5.17 2.92
N ARG A 74 16.37 -4.07 2.61
CA ARG A 74 15.84 -2.98 1.80
C ARG A 74 15.36 -3.45 0.42
N LEU A 75 16.14 -4.30 -0.25
CA LEU A 75 15.79 -4.84 -1.56
C LEU A 75 14.59 -5.78 -1.46
N ILE A 76 14.49 -6.59 -0.41
CA ILE A 76 13.32 -7.44 -0.17
C ILE A 76 12.06 -6.58 0.01
N ARG A 77 12.10 -5.54 0.85
CA ARG A 77 10.98 -4.63 1.09
C ARG A 77 10.63 -3.78 -0.14
N CYS A 78 11.62 -3.38 -0.93
CA CYS A 78 11.39 -2.63 -2.15
C CYS A 78 10.83 -3.53 -3.28
N SER A 79 11.21 -4.81 -3.31
CA SER A 79 10.86 -5.73 -4.40
C SER A 79 9.35 -5.98 -4.49
N GLY A 80 8.79 -5.72 -5.67
CA GLY A 80 7.37 -5.98 -5.97
C GLY A 80 6.38 -4.90 -5.51
N GLY A 81 6.85 -3.75 -5.01
CA GLY A 81 5.98 -2.60 -4.72
C GLY A 81 5.04 -2.78 -3.52
N LYS A 82 5.38 -3.68 -2.59
CA LYS A 82 4.53 -4.09 -1.46
C LYS A 82 4.89 -3.44 -0.12
N ALA A 83 5.67 -2.36 -0.11
CA ALA A 83 5.91 -1.69 1.16
C ALA A 83 4.64 -0.96 1.58
N ASP A 84 4.10 -1.32 2.75
CA ASP A 84 2.89 -0.72 3.26
C ASP A 84 3.15 0.76 3.61
N PRO A 85 2.48 1.72 2.94
CA PRO A 85 2.68 3.15 3.17
C PRO A 85 2.35 3.59 4.60
N SER A 86 1.59 2.82 5.37
CA SER A 86 1.25 3.15 6.76
C SER A 86 2.47 3.16 7.70
N PHE A 87 3.55 2.48 7.33
CA PHE A 87 4.79 2.41 8.12
C PHE A 87 5.81 3.49 7.76
N TYR A 88 5.63 4.22 6.66
CA TYR A 88 6.62 5.16 6.14
C TYR A 88 6.00 6.54 5.84
N PRO A 89 6.64 7.64 6.26
CA PRO A 89 6.28 8.97 5.78
C PRO A 89 6.40 9.05 4.24
N VAL A 90 5.56 9.86 3.60
CA VAL A 90 5.59 10.05 2.13
C VAL A 90 6.17 11.42 1.81
N SER A 91 7.18 11.47 0.94
CA SER A 91 7.74 12.69 0.34
C SER A 91 7.81 12.52 -1.17
N ASN A 92 7.35 13.51 -1.94
CA ASN A 92 7.40 13.50 -3.41
C ASN A 92 6.89 12.17 -4.05
N ASN A 93 5.78 11.63 -3.56
CA ASN A 93 5.20 10.33 -3.98
C ASN A 93 6.11 9.10 -3.74
N LYS A 94 7.08 9.18 -2.81
CA LYS A 94 7.92 8.06 -2.38
C LYS A 94 7.87 7.88 -0.87
N LEU A 95 8.02 6.64 -0.43
CA LEU A 95 8.11 6.25 0.96
C LEU A 95 9.51 6.62 1.49
N LEU A 96 9.59 7.45 2.50
CA LEU A 96 10.87 7.82 3.08
C LEU A 96 11.39 6.66 3.96
N ASP A 97 12.61 6.21 3.72
CA ASP A 97 13.28 5.17 4.53
C ASP A 97 14.81 5.30 4.39
N PRO A 98 15.45 6.18 5.18
CA PRO A 98 16.91 6.36 5.19
C PRO A 98 17.60 5.20 5.92
N ALA A 99 18.86 4.93 5.57
CA ALA A 99 19.63 3.84 6.19
C ALA A 99 19.70 3.94 7.72
N SER A 100 19.76 5.17 8.24
CA SER A 100 19.85 5.45 9.68
C SER A 100 18.64 4.98 10.51
N LYS A 101 17.54 4.61 9.84
CA LYS A 101 16.27 4.22 10.45
C LYS A 101 15.87 2.78 10.13
N ASN A 102 16.78 1.99 9.58
CA ASN A 102 16.55 0.57 9.36
C ASN A 102 16.24 -0.19 10.65
N TYR A 103 15.26 -1.10 10.63
CA TYR A 103 14.82 -1.86 11.81
C TYR A 103 15.83 -2.90 12.34
N ILE A 104 16.82 -3.30 11.54
CA ILE A 104 17.79 -4.33 11.93
C ILE A 104 18.92 -3.73 12.78
N ILE A 105 19.43 -2.56 12.38
CA ILE A 105 20.67 -1.97 12.94
C ILE A 105 20.52 -0.48 13.29
N GLY A 106 19.53 0.22 12.75
CA GLY A 106 19.29 1.65 12.97
C GLY A 106 18.33 1.95 14.14
N ASP A 107 18.13 3.24 14.43
CA ASP A 107 17.29 3.73 15.53
C ASP A 107 15.80 3.76 15.17
N GLY A 108 15.23 2.62 14.73
CA GLY A 108 13.88 2.45 14.16
C GLY A 108 12.66 2.94 14.97
N ASN A 109 12.86 3.72 16.04
CA ASN A 109 11.86 4.13 17.02
C ASN A 109 11.25 5.54 16.83
N LEU A 110 11.66 6.32 15.82
CA LEU A 110 11.39 7.78 15.81
C LEU A 110 10.69 8.36 14.57
N TRP A 111 10.06 7.54 13.72
CA TRP A 111 9.51 8.01 12.43
C TRP A 111 7.99 8.20 12.38
N ALA A 112 7.27 7.93 13.47
CA ALA A 112 5.81 8.04 13.54
C ALA A 112 5.27 9.46 13.91
N LEU A 113 6.12 10.49 14.05
CA LEU A 113 5.71 11.78 14.65
C LEU A 113 5.89 13.04 13.78
N GLY A 114 6.33 12.93 12.53
CA GLY A 114 6.64 14.08 11.68
C GLY A 114 5.60 14.38 10.59
N LEU A 115 4.38 14.78 10.94
CA LEU A 115 3.35 15.17 9.96
C LEU A 115 2.75 16.55 10.28
N SER A 116 3.24 17.59 9.60
CA SER A 116 2.40 18.65 9.00
C SER A 116 3.27 19.71 8.34
N GLN A 117 3.01 19.98 7.07
CA GLN A 117 3.26 21.20 6.29
C GLN A 117 3.05 20.81 4.82
N SER A 118 2.45 21.57 3.93
CA SER A 118 1.72 22.84 3.94
C SER A 118 1.19 22.97 2.49
N THR A 119 -0.09 23.22 2.28
CA THR A 119 -0.55 23.75 0.99
C THR A 119 -1.37 25.02 1.23
N ASN A 120 -0.82 26.10 0.71
CA ASN A 120 -1.30 27.48 0.65
C ASN A 120 -2.82 27.62 0.46
N PRO A 121 -3.53 28.42 1.30
CA PRO A 121 -4.86 28.87 0.96
C PRO A 121 -4.82 30.30 0.40
N GLN A 122 -5.17 30.44 -0.88
CA GLN A 122 -5.75 31.69 -1.39
C GLN A 122 -7.14 31.36 -1.92
N ASN A 123 -8.16 31.78 -1.17
CA ASN A 123 -9.35 32.47 -1.66
C ASN A 123 -10.36 32.58 -0.53
N ASP A 124 -10.52 33.81 -0.03
CA ASP A 124 -11.57 34.20 0.90
C ASP A 124 -12.94 34.01 0.25
N ILE A 125 -13.70 33.05 0.79
CA ILE A 125 -15.15 33.02 0.60
C ILE A 125 -15.76 33.49 1.92
N ILE A 126 -16.32 34.70 1.91
CA ILE A 126 -17.14 35.20 3.02
C ILE A 126 -18.45 34.41 3.00
N ILE A 127 -18.67 33.56 4.00
CA ILE A 127 -19.96 32.92 4.27
C ILE A 127 -20.38 33.26 5.70
N LYS A 128 -21.48 34.00 5.83
CA LYS A 128 -22.28 34.06 7.06
C LYS A 128 -22.87 32.67 7.32
N SER A 129 -22.79 32.14 8.54
CA SER A 129 -23.74 31.11 8.96
C SER A 129 -23.94 31.05 10.48
N ASP A 130 -25.17 31.32 10.89
CA ASP A 130 -25.76 31.11 12.22
C ASP A 130 -25.93 29.61 12.60
N SER A 131 -25.10 28.69 12.06
CA SER A 131 -25.20 27.26 12.39
C SER A 131 -23.96 26.79 13.14
N VAL A 132 -24.17 26.08 14.26
CA VAL A 132 -23.12 25.52 15.14
C VAL A 132 -22.06 24.74 14.34
N LEU A 133 -22.44 24.06 13.25
CA LEU A 133 -21.54 23.26 12.40
C LEU A 133 -21.00 23.98 11.16
N GLY A 134 -21.41 25.22 10.92
CA GLY A 134 -21.19 25.90 9.64
C GLY A 134 -19.71 26.05 9.28
N TYR A 135 -18.88 26.38 10.27
CA TYR A 135 -17.43 26.52 10.05
C TYR A 135 -16.75 25.16 9.79
N SER A 136 -17.09 24.13 10.57
CA SER A 136 -16.58 22.77 10.35
C SER A 136 -16.98 22.23 8.98
N LYS A 137 -18.22 22.49 8.52
CA LYS A 137 -18.72 22.14 7.18
C LYS A 137 -17.97 22.92 6.09
N PHE A 138 -17.71 24.21 6.30
CA PHE A 138 -16.90 25.02 5.39
C PHE A 138 -15.49 24.43 5.20
N LEU A 139 -14.79 24.12 6.30
CA LEU A 139 -13.46 23.50 6.25
C LEU A 139 -13.48 22.14 5.54
N PHE A 140 -14.50 21.31 5.81
CA PHE A 140 -14.71 20.05 5.10
C PHE A 140 -14.89 20.26 3.59
N SER A 141 -15.71 21.24 3.18
CA SER A 141 -15.93 21.56 1.77
C SER A 141 -14.66 22.02 1.04
N LYS A 142 -13.72 22.62 1.78
CA LYS A 142 -12.39 23.01 1.30
C LYS A 142 -11.38 21.86 1.28
N LYS A 143 -11.80 20.65 1.69
CA LYS A 143 -10.96 19.46 1.89
C LYS A 143 -9.90 19.64 2.98
N GLU A 144 -10.09 20.60 3.88
CA GLU A 144 -9.24 20.82 5.05
C GLU A 144 -9.70 19.96 6.23
N PHE A 145 -9.65 18.64 6.05
CA PHE A 145 -10.26 17.68 6.98
C PHE A 145 -9.66 17.73 8.39
N LEU A 146 -8.35 17.92 8.53
CA LEU A 146 -7.71 18.03 9.84
C LEU A 146 -8.17 19.26 10.63
N LEU A 147 -8.39 20.39 9.94
CA LEU A 147 -8.88 21.61 10.57
C LEU A 147 -10.37 21.47 10.92
N SER A 148 -11.15 20.84 10.04
CA SER A 148 -12.54 20.48 10.32
C SER A 148 -12.65 19.59 11.57
N ILE A 149 -11.79 18.56 11.70
CA ILE A 149 -11.71 17.71 12.90
C ILE A 149 -11.38 18.53 14.15
N SER A 150 -10.39 19.43 14.07
CA SER A 150 -10.02 20.27 15.21
C SER A 150 -11.20 21.10 15.71
N GLU A 151 -12.00 21.65 14.79
CA GLU A 151 -13.19 22.42 15.13
C GLU A 151 -14.31 21.55 15.70
N LEU A 152 -14.53 20.35 15.14
CA LEU A 152 -15.48 19.37 15.67
C LEU A 152 -15.14 18.94 17.11
N TYR A 153 -13.85 18.74 17.43
CA TYR A 153 -13.44 18.43 18.81
C TYR A 153 -13.73 19.58 19.78
N LYS A 154 -13.58 20.84 19.36
CA LYS A 154 -13.97 21.99 20.20
C LYS A 154 -15.47 22.02 20.47
N GLN A 155 -16.27 21.69 19.45
CA GLN A 155 -17.73 21.62 19.58
C GLN A 155 -18.15 20.45 20.48
N GLN A 156 -17.48 19.31 20.36
CA GLN A 156 -17.72 18.13 21.19
C GLN A 156 -17.39 18.41 22.66
N TYR A 157 -16.30 19.13 22.94
CA TYR A 157 -15.95 19.52 24.31
C TYR A 157 -17.04 20.38 24.97
N ASN A 158 -17.71 21.23 24.19
CA ASN A 158 -18.79 22.11 24.67
C ASN A 158 -20.19 21.47 24.53
N CYS A 159 -20.27 20.20 24.11
CA CYS A 159 -21.52 19.52 23.82
C CYS A 159 -22.15 18.95 25.09
N ASN A 160 -23.37 19.39 25.41
CA ASN A 160 -24.16 18.86 26.53
C ASN A 160 -25.24 17.85 26.09
N ASP A 161 -25.61 17.86 24.80
CA ASP A 161 -26.62 16.96 24.25
C ASP A 161 -25.99 15.67 23.72
N SER A 162 -26.30 14.54 24.36
CA SER A 162 -25.77 13.23 23.99
C SER A 162 -26.04 12.84 22.54
N GLU A 163 -27.20 13.21 21.97
CA GLU A 163 -27.50 12.88 20.57
C GLU A 163 -26.70 13.75 19.59
N PHE A 164 -26.44 15.01 19.96
CA PHE A 164 -25.56 15.88 19.18
C PHE A 164 -24.10 15.43 19.27
N CYS A 165 -23.59 15.03 20.44
CA CYS A 165 -22.19 14.62 20.59
C CYS A 165 -21.88 13.37 19.75
N LYS A 166 -22.79 12.37 19.76
CA LYS A 166 -22.68 11.19 18.89
C LYS A 166 -22.67 11.57 17.41
N TYR A 167 -23.45 12.58 17.02
CA TYR A 167 -23.46 13.03 15.63
C TYR A 167 -22.14 13.70 15.22
N LEU A 168 -21.51 14.46 16.13
CA LEU A 168 -20.15 14.99 15.92
C LEU A 168 -19.14 13.85 15.71
N ASP A 169 -19.25 12.75 16.47
CA ASP A 169 -18.40 11.56 16.33
C ASP A 169 -18.47 10.96 14.91
N VAL A 170 -19.67 10.89 14.32
CA VAL A 170 -19.86 10.46 12.93
C VAL A 170 -19.17 11.43 11.95
N LEU A 171 -19.31 12.74 12.15
CA LEU A 171 -18.65 13.74 11.30
C LEU A 171 -17.12 13.68 11.42
N ILE A 172 -16.60 13.41 12.62
CA ILE A 172 -15.17 13.16 12.84
C ILE A 172 -14.72 11.90 12.09
N ALA A 173 -15.52 10.82 12.14
CA ALA A 173 -15.25 9.59 11.41
C ALA A 173 -15.21 9.80 9.89
N VAL A 174 -16.15 10.60 9.36
CA VAL A 174 -16.19 10.99 7.94
C VAL A 174 -14.91 11.73 7.55
N ASN A 175 -14.45 12.68 8.35
CA ASN A 175 -13.20 13.39 8.10
C ASN A 175 -11.98 12.45 8.11
N TYR A 176 -11.87 11.56 9.11
CA TYR A 176 -10.77 10.60 9.16
C TYR A 176 -10.79 9.61 8.00
N THR A 177 -11.98 9.23 7.53
CA THR A 177 -12.17 8.40 6.34
C THR A 177 -11.67 9.12 5.09
N CYS A 178 -11.97 10.41 4.92
CA CYS A 178 -11.42 11.22 3.83
C CYS A 178 -9.89 11.36 3.86
N LEU A 179 -9.28 11.19 5.05
CA LEU A 179 -7.83 11.13 5.25
C LEU A 179 -7.24 9.72 5.09
N ASN A 180 -8.04 8.72 4.68
CA ASN A 180 -7.68 7.30 4.64
C ASN A 180 -7.21 6.73 5.99
N ASN A 181 -7.61 7.33 7.12
CA ASN A 181 -7.27 6.86 8.45
C ASN A 181 -8.44 6.08 9.09
N PHE A 182 -8.69 4.88 8.57
CA PHE A 182 -9.85 4.06 8.95
C PHE A 182 -9.83 3.59 10.41
N ASN A 183 -8.65 3.42 11.00
CA ASN A 183 -8.53 3.04 12.42
C ASN A 183 -9.02 4.16 13.34
N LYS A 184 -8.60 5.41 13.07
CA LYS A 184 -9.12 6.56 13.82
C LYS A 184 -10.59 6.81 13.54
N ALA A 185 -11.04 6.60 12.29
CA ALA A 185 -12.44 6.70 11.93
C ALA A 185 -13.30 5.67 12.68
N MET A 186 -12.84 4.42 12.81
CA MET A 186 -13.56 3.37 13.55
C MET A 186 -13.65 3.71 15.04
N ASN A 187 -12.56 4.20 15.64
CA ASN A 187 -12.53 4.52 17.07
C ASN A 187 -13.27 5.81 17.43
N SER A 188 -13.61 6.65 16.44
CA SER A 188 -14.19 7.96 16.72
C SER A 188 -15.69 7.93 16.96
N TYR A 189 -16.41 6.85 16.60
CA TYR A 189 -17.84 6.76 16.81
C TYR A 189 -18.26 5.37 17.34
N ASP A 190 -19.29 5.36 18.17
CA ASP A 190 -19.86 4.14 18.72
C ASP A 190 -20.98 3.62 17.80
N TYR A 191 -20.71 2.52 17.08
CA TYR A 191 -21.66 1.94 16.13
C TYR A 191 -22.84 1.22 16.79
N GLU A 192 -22.73 0.80 18.06
CA GLU A 192 -23.79 0.02 18.73
C GLU A 192 -24.97 0.88 19.17
N ASN A 193 -24.75 2.20 19.26
CA ASN A 193 -25.73 3.16 19.71
C ASN A 193 -26.42 3.87 18.54
N THR A 194 -27.54 3.30 18.08
CA THR A 194 -28.33 3.85 16.98
C THR A 194 -28.95 5.22 17.32
N PHE A 195 -28.94 6.14 16.34
CA PHE A 195 -29.62 7.44 16.45
C PHE A 195 -31.14 7.31 16.37
N LYS A 196 -31.86 8.22 17.05
CA LYS A 196 -33.32 8.36 16.92
C LYS A 196 -33.71 9.03 15.60
N ASN A 197 -32.94 10.01 15.15
CA ASN A 197 -33.15 10.66 13.86
C ASN A 197 -32.77 9.73 12.70
N LYS A 198 -33.70 9.55 11.76
CA LYS A 198 -33.54 8.72 10.57
C LYS A 198 -32.32 9.09 9.72
N ASN A 199 -32.09 10.38 9.44
CA ASN A 199 -30.96 10.82 8.59
C ASN A 199 -29.62 10.49 9.24
N LYS A 200 -29.50 10.72 10.56
CA LYS A 200 -28.29 10.41 11.31
C LYS A 200 -28.00 8.90 11.33
N ASN A 201 -29.04 8.07 11.47
CA ASN A 201 -28.92 6.61 11.40
C ASN A 201 -28.36 6.17 10.02
N TRP A 202 -28.86 6.77 8.94
CA TRP A 202 -28.37 6.48 7.59
C TRP A 202 -26.90 6.87 7.38
N ASN A 203 -26.48 8.01 7.93
CA ASN A 203 -25.08 8.45 7.91
C ASN A 203 -24.17 7.47 8.66
N THR A 204 -24.60 6.97 9.83
CA THR A 204 -23.90 5.93 10.58
C THR A 204 -23.79 4.65 9.77
N PHE A 205 -24.90 4.18 9.19
CA PHE A 205 -24.91 2.98 8.35
C PHE A 205 -23.84 3.06 7.25
N PHE A 206 -23.82 4.16 6.51
CA PHE A 206 -22.89 4.34 5.42
C PHE A 206 -21.44 4.41 5.86
N ILE A 207 -21.13 5.18 6.91
CA ILE A 207 -19.74 5.31 7.35
C ILE A 207 -19.22 3.99 7.93
N THR A 208 -20.05 3.25 8.64
CA THR A 208 -19.71 1.92 9.15
C THR A 208 -19.47 0.93 8.02
N TYR A 209 -20.36 0.88 7.02
CA TYR A 209 -20.14 0.04 5.85
C TYR A 209 -18.81 0.37 5.16
N LEU A 210 -18.53 1.67 4.96
CA LEU A 210 -17.34 2.14 4.26
C LEU A 210 -16.06 1.74 4.99
N ILE A 211 -15.99 1.98 6.31
CA ILE A 211 -14.82 1.65 7.11
C ILE A 211 -14.55 0.13 7.06
N ASN A 212 -15.59 -0.69 7.16
CA ASN A 212 -15.47 -2.15 7.07
C ASN A 212 -15.13 -2.63 5.65
N ASP A 213 -15.59 -1.94 4.61
CA ASP A 213 -15.21 -2.26 3.22
C ASP A 213 -13.71 -2.02 2.98
N PHE A 214 -13.17 -0.93 3.55
CA PHE A 214 -11.74 -0.63 3.51
C PHE A 214 -10.88 -1.61 4.33
N GLN A 215 -11.44 -2.21 5.38
CA GLN A 215 -10.76 -3.25 6.17
C GLN A 215 -10.94 -4.66 5.58
N ASP A 216 -11.51 -4.77 4.37
CA ASP A 216 -11.84 -6.05 3.71
C ASP A 216 -12.71 -7.00 4.55
N ALA A 217 -13.53 -6.44 5.46
CA ALA A 217 -14.47 -7.18 6.29
C ALA A 217 -15.77 -7.49 5.52
N ASN A 218 -15.65 -8.17 4.37
CA ASN A 218 -16.74 -8.38 3.42
C ASN A 218 -17.92 -9.16 4.02
N LEU A 219 -17.65 -10.27 4.74
CA LEU A 219 -18.67 -11.05 5.46
C LEU A 219 -19.43 -10.21 6.48
N TRP A 220 -18.73 -9.36 7.23
CA TRP A 220 -19.34 -8.47 8.21
C TRP A 220 -20.27 -7.47 7.52
N ASN A 221 -19.83 -6.89 6.40
CA ASN A 221 -20.64 -5.96 5.61
C ASN A 221 -21.90 -6.61 5.01
N ILE A 222 -21.81 -7.87 4.59
CA ILE A 222 -22.99 -8.64 4.12
C ILE A 222 -24.00 -8.78 5.25
N GLU A 223 -23.56 -9.25 6.42
CA GLU A 223 -24.40 -9.40 7.61
C GLU A 223 -24.98 -8.05 8.07
N TYR A 224 -24.18 -6.99 8.01
CA TYR A 224 -24.59 -5.64 8.36
C TYR A 224 -25.69 -5.12 7.44
N CYS A 225 -25.58 -5.37 6.13
CA CYS A 225 -26.64 -5.05 5.16
C CYS A 225 -27.90 -5.88 5.39
N LYS A 226 -27.79 -7.15 5.80
CA LYS A 226 -28.94 -8.03 6.11
C LYS A 226 -29.70 -7.57 7.37
N ARG A 227 -28.98 -7.10 8.40
CA ARG A 227 -29.57 -6.72 9.71
C ARG A 227 -30.21 -5.34 9.71
N ASN A 228 -29.69 -4.39 8.94
CA ASN A 228 -30.22 -3.03 8.93
C ASN A 228 -31.47 -2.94 8.05
N LEU A 229 -32.63 -2.82 8.70
CA LEU A 229 -33.94 -2.73 8.05
C LEU A 229 -34.11 -1.34 7.40
N PRO A 230 -34.22 -1.27 6.06
CA PRO A 230 -34.29 0.00 5.34
C PRO A 230 -35.65 0.67 5.48
N VAL A 231 -35.66 2.01 5.57
CA VAL A 231 -36.86 2.80 5.85
C VAL A 231 -37.47 3.38 4.56
N SER A 232 -36.69 3.51 3.47
CA SER A 232 -37.17 3.95 2.15
C SER A 232 -36.84 2.95 1.01
N ILE A 233 -37.53 3.11 -0.13
CA ILE A 233 -37.29 2.32 -1.35
C ILE A 233 -35.89 2.59 -1.93
N GLU A 234 -35.39 3.83 -1.81
CA GLU A 234 -34.05 4.20 -2.27
C GLU A 234 -32.96 3.61 -1.38
N GLU A 235 -33.12 3.69 -0.05
CA GLU A 235 -32.23 3.03 0.93
C GLU A 235 -32.17 1.52 0.68
N LYS A 236 -33.32 0.87 0.44
CA LYS A 236 -33.40 -0.56 0.04
C LYS A 236 -32.52 -0.84 -1.16
N ARG A 237 -32.59 -0.02 -2.20
CA ARG A 237 -31.82 -0.22 -3.43
C ARG A 237 -30.32 -0.05 -3.18
N ILE A 238 -29.92 0.94 -2.38
CA ILE A 238 -28.51 1.18 -2.05
C ILE A 238 -27.94 0.06 -1.19
N ILE A 239 -28.62 -0.36 -0.12
CA ILE A 239 -28.17 -1.46 0.75
C ILE A 239 -27.95 -2.74 -0.06
N LYS A 240 -28.85 -3.05 -0.99
CA LYS A 240 -28.69 -4.24 -1.84
C LYS A 240 -27.53 -4.11 -2.83
N LYS A 241 -27.28 -2.92 -3.42
CA LYS A 241 -26.08 -2.67 -4.24
C LYS A 241 -24.79 -2.91 -3.44
N LEU A 242 -24.74 -2.38 -2.20
CA LEU A 242 -23.60 -2.53 -1.30
C LEU A 242 -23.41 -4.00 -0.85
N MET A 243 -24.50 -4.69 -0.52
CA MET A 243 -24.48 -6.11 -0.17
C MET A 243 -23.97 -6.97 -1.33
N LEU A 244 -24.48 -6.74 -2.55
CA LEU A 244 -24.02 -7.44 -3.75
C LEU A 244 -22.53 -7.19 -4.03
N TYR A 245 -22.07 -5.95 -3.86
CA TYR A 245 -20.65 -5.61 -3.98
C TYR A 245 -19.79 -6.37 -2.96
N SER A 246 -20.22 -6.44 -1.69
CA SER A 246 -19.51 -7.20 -0.65
C SER A 246 -19.51 -8.71 -0.92
N MET A 247 -20.62 -9.28 -1.40
CA MET A 247 -20.69 -10.70 -1.82
C MET A 247 -19.71 -11.02 -2.95
N ILE A 248 -19.61 -10.13 -3.95
CA ILE A 248 -18.65 -10.29 -5.04
C ILE A 248 -17.20 -10.22 -4.54
N LYS A 249 -16.88 -9.30 -3.61
CA LYS A 249 -15.53 -9.23 -2.99
C LYS A 249 -15.17 -10.49 -2.20
N ASP A 250 -16.16 -11.13 -1.58
CA ASP A 250 -16.00 -12.34 -0.77
C ASP A 250 -15.88 -13.64 -1.59
N ASN A 251 -16.08 -13.58 -2.92
CA ASN A 251 -16.24 -14.74 -3.79
C ASN A 251 -17.40 -15.67 -3.40
N ASN A 252 -18.40 -15.15 -2.68
CA ASN A 252 -19.59 -15.90 -2.31
C ASN A 252 -20.62 -15.80 -3.44
N PHE A 253 -20.64 -16.82 -4.31
CA PHE A 253 -21.47 -16.86 -5.52
C PHE A 253 -22.80 -17.61 -5.35
N GLU A 254 -23.16 -18.04 -4.14
CA GLU A 254 -24.37 -18.84 -3.92
C GLU A 254 -25.67 -18.01 -3.95
N GLU A 255 -25.64 -16.77 -3.44
CA GLU A 255 -26.80 -15.84 -3.32
C GLU A 255 -26.84 -14.58 -4.25
N PRO A 256 -25.80 -14.17 -5.02
CA PRO A 256 -25.76 -12.83 -5.63
C PRO A 256 -26.64 -12.66 -6.88
N ILE A 257 -27.05 -13.74 -7.54
CA ILE A 257 -27.83 -13.67 -8.80
C ILE A 257 -29.26 -13.20 -8.52
N ASP A 258 -29.94 -13.81 -7.56
CA ASP A 258 -31.33 -13.45 -7.20
C ASP A 258 -31.41 -12.02 -6.66
N LEU A 259 -30.40 -11.61 -5.90
CA LEU A 259 -30.29 -10.24 -5.39
C LEU A 259 -30.00 -9.23 -6.51
N ALA A 260 -29.16 -9.58 -7.48
CA ALA A 260 -28.91 -8.74 -8.65
C ALA A 260 -30.21 -8.51 -9.45
N ASP A 261 -30.99 -9.56 -9.68
CA ASP A 261 -32.26 -9.48 -10.38
C ASP A 261 -33.25 -8.51 -9.69
N GLU A 262 -33.22 -8.45 -8.35
CA GLU A 262 -34.07 -7.55 -7.57
C GLU A 262 -33.57 -6.08 -7.53
N VAL A 263 -32.26 -5.86 -7.63
CA VAL A 263 -31.63 -4.51 -7.63
C VAL A 263 -31.81 -3.78 -8.97
N PHE A 264 -31.85 -4.53 -10.07
CA PHE A 264 -31.95 -4.01 -11.44
C PHE A 264 -33.36 -4.25 -12.02
N ASN A 265 -34.35 -3.50 -11.53
CA ASN A 265 -35.76 -3.67 -11.88
C ASN A 265 -36.06 -3.46 -13.39
N TYR A 266 -36.67 -4.48 -14.01
CA TYR A 266 -37.44 -4.59 -15.29
C TYR A 266 -36.78 -4.62 -16.69
N LYS A 267 -37.21 -5.66 -17.44
CA LYS A 267 -37.40 -5.83 -18.91
C LYS A 267 -36.22 -5.63 -19.88
N THR A 268 -35.30 -4.74 -19.59
CA THR A 268 -34.07 -4.46 -20.35
C THR A 268 -32.82 -5.09 -19.72
N ALA A 269 -33.00 -5.81 -18.60
CA ALA A 269 -31.94 -6.21 -17.68
C ALA A 269 -31.26 -7.57 -17.99
N LYS A 270 -31.62 -8.25 -19.08
CA LYS A 270 -30.95 -9.50 -19.48
C LYS A 270 -29.45 -9.23 -19.73
N ASP A 271 -29.15 -8.12 -20.41
CA ASP A 271 -27.79 -7.69 -20.71
C ASP A 271 -27.01 -7.26 -19.47
N SER A 272 -27.65 -6.66 -18.46
CA SER A 272 -26.97 -6.24 -17.21
C SER A 272 -26.72 -7.41 -16.26
N ILE A 273 -27.62 -8.39 -16.20
CA ILE A 273 -27.42 -9.63 -15.43
C ILE A 273 -26.36 -10.50 -16.11
N GLU A 274 -26.37 -10.57 -17.45
CA GLU A 274 -25.33 -11.24 -18.23
C GLU A 274 -23.99 -10.48 -18.14
N LEU A 275 -24.00 -9.15 -18.04
CA LEU A 275 -22.81 -8.34 -17.75
C LEU A 275 -22.27 -8.61 -16.34
N ILE A 276 -23.13 -8.69 -15.32
CA ILE A 276 -22.71 -9.00 -13.95
C ILE A 276 -22.23 -10.44 -13.84
N LYS A 277 -22.93 -11.41 -14.46
CA LYS A 277 -22.47 -12.80 -14.55
C LYS A 277 -21.16 -12.90 -15.32
N LYS A 278 -21.01 -12.17 -16.42
CA LYS A 278 -19.74 -12.09 -17.17
C LYS A 278 -18.64 -11.41 -16.36
N MET A 279 -18.94 -10.35 -15.59
CA MET A 279 -17.99 -9.70 -14.70
C MET A 279 -17.58 -10.62 -13.54
N ILE A 280 -18.53 -11.36 -12.98
CA ILE A 280 -18.31 -12.39 -11.96
C ILE A 280 -17.47 -13.53 -12.53
N MET A 281 -17.80 -14.00 -13.75
CA MET A 281 -17.06 -15.03 -14.47
C MET A 281 -15.64 -14.54 -14.83
N ASP A 282 -15.49 -13.32 -15.34
CA ASP A 282 -14.20 -12.67 -15.62
C ASP A 282 -13.38 -12.47 -14.33
N CYS A 283 -14.03 -12.30 -13.18
CA CYS A 283 -13.37 -12.31 -11.87
C CYS A 283 -12.96 -13.73 -11.43
N SER A 284 -13.75 -14.75 -11.73
CA SER A 284 -13.49 -16.16 -11.37
C SER A 284 -12.48 -16.86 -12.29
N ASP A 285 -12.42 -16.46 -13.57
CA ASP A 285 -11.58 -17.07 -14.63
C ASP A 285 -10.22 -16.35 -14.75
N TYR A 286 -9.79 -15.72 -13.66
CA TYR A 286 -8.49 -15.09 -13.58
C TYR A 286 -7.41 -16.16 -13.64
N ARG A 287 -6.68 -16.22 -14.75
CA ARG A 287 -5.40 -16.93 -14.82
C ARG A 287 -4.40 -16.21 -13.93
N THR A 288 -4.46 -16.50 -12.63
CA THR A 288 -3.53 -15.99 -11.65
C THR A 288 -2.14 -16.48 -12.01
N LYS A 289 -1.17 -15.55 -12.01
CA LYS A 289 0.24 -15.89 -12.14
C LYS A 289 0.66 -16.53 -10.83
N SER A 290 1.23 -17.73 -10.87
CA SER A 290 1.64 -18.42 -9.64
C SER A 290 2.91 -17.78 -9.07
N PRO A 291 2.89 -17.24 -7.83
CA PRO A 291 4.09 -16.71 -7.18
C PRO A 291 5.16 -17.78 -6.98
N PHE A 292 4.74 -18.99 -6.64
CA PHE A 292 5.64 -20.14 -6.52
C PHE A 292 6.35 -20.45 -7.84
N MET A 293 5.59 -20.50 -8.96
CA MET A 293 6.20 -20.75 -10.27
C MET A 293 7.16 -19.62 -10.67
N ALA A 294 6.80 -18.37 -10.43
CA ALA A 294 7.67 -17.23 -10.70
C ALA A 294 8.97 -17.30 -9.89
N GLY A 295 8.90 -17.66 -8.60
CA GLY A 295 10.06 -17.92 -7.77
C GLY A 295 10.91 -19.07 -8.29
N LEU A 296 10.30 -20.23 -8.57
CA LEU A 296 10.97 -21.44 -9.04
C LEU A 296 11.73 -21.22 -10.35
N LEU A 297 11.11 -20.53 -11.31
CA LEU A 297 11.76 -20.14 -12.56
C LEU A 297 13.01 -19.29 -12.28
N SER A 298 12.88 -18.26 -11.44
CA SER A 298 13.98 -17.39 -11.05
C SER A 298 15.09 -18.06 -10.23
N THR A 299 14.78 -19.16 -9.53
CA THR A 299 15.79 -20.01 -8.88
C THR A 299 16.64 -20.73 -9.92
N VAL A 300 16.02 -21.33 -10.94
CA VAL A 300 16.73 -22.07 -11.99
C VAL A 300 17.56 -21.11 -12.85
N LEU A 301 16.95 -20.00 -13.28
CA LEU A 301 17.61 -19.00 -14.09
C LEU A 301 17.16 -17.60 -13.65
N PRO A 302 18.07 -16.80 -13.05
CA PRO A 302 17.75 -15.45 -12.59
C PRO A 302 17.03 -14.62 -13.65
N GLY A 303 15.98 -13.92 -13.22
CA GLY A 303 15.19 -13.04 -14.08
C GLY A 303 14.03 -13.70 -14.82
N THR A 304 14.00 -15.03 -14.99
CA THR A 304 12.93 -15.70 -15.73
C THR A 304 11.56 -15.61 -15.05
N GLY A 305 11.51 -15.50 -13.73
CA GLY A 305 10.28 -15.21 -12.99
C GLY A 305 9.69 -13.84 -13.31
N TYR A 306 10.53 -12.79 -13.44
CA TYR A 306 10.07 -11.48 -13.92
C TYR A 306 9.57 -11.55 -15.38
N MET A 307 10.23 -12.32 -16.24
CA MET A 307 9.77 -12.53 -17.63
C MET A 307 8.44 -13.28 -17.70
N TYR A 308 8.21 -14.26 -16.81
CA TYR A 308 6.92 -14.95 -16.67
C TYR A 308 5.78 -13.98 -16.31
N CYS A 309 6.10 -12.96 -15.53
CA CYS A 309 5.23 -11.83 -15.20
C CYS A 309 5.10 -10.77 -16.33
N GLY A 310 5.83 -10.92 -17.44
CA GLY A 310 5.81 -9.98 -18.57
C GLY A 310 6.80 -8.81 -18.46
N TYR A 311 7.66 -8.82 -17.45
CA TYR A 311 8.62 -7.75 -17.16
C TYR A 311 10.01 -8.13 -17.61
N TYR A 312 10.20 -8.05 -18.93
CA TYR A 312 11.43 -8.47 -19.59
C TYR A 312 12.65 -7.65 -19.19
N LYS A 313 12.48 -6.35 -18.91
CA LYS A 313 13.57 -5.45 -18.53
C LYS A 313 14.18 -5.88 -17.18
N GLU A 314 13.34 -6.09 -16.18
CA GLU A 314 13.74 -6.60 -14.86
C GLU A 314 14.33 -7.99 -14.95
N GLY A 315 13.75 -8.85 -15.80
CA GLY A 315 14.29 -10.16 -16.09
C GLY A 315 15.72 -10.10 -16.63
N ILE A 316 15.97 -9.26 -17.63
CA ILE A 316 17.31 -9.08 -18.21
C ILE A 316 18.28 -8.48 -17.19
N SER A 317 17.88 -7.44 -16.45
CA SER A 317 18.73 -6.83 -15.41
C SER A 317 19.12 -7.84 -14.34
N SER A 318 18.17 -8.65 -13.86
CA SER A 318 18.43 -9.69 -12.87
C SER A 318 19.38 -10.77 -13.40
N LEU A 319 19.20 -11.18 -14.67
CA LEU A 319 20.08 -12.12 -15.34
C LEU A 319 21.52 -11.58 -15.45
N ILE A 320 21.69 -10.31 -15.81
CA ILE A 320 23.01 -9.67 -15.91
C ILE A 320 23.69 -9.62 -14.54
N VAL A 321 23.00 -9.09 -13.52
CA VAL A 321 23.60 -8.91 -12.18
C VAL A 321 23.98 -10.26 -11.57
N ASN A 322 23.06 -11.22 -11.55
CA ASN A 322 23.33 -12.55 -10.98
C ASN A 322 24.31 -13.36 -11.84
N GLY A 323 24.29 -13.18 -13.16
CA GLY A 323 25.25 -13.77 -14.08
C GLY A 323 26.68 -13.28 -13.85
N LEU A 324 26.86 -11.97 -13.66
CA LEU A 324 28.17 -11.38 -13.33
C LEU A 324 28.70 -11.88 -11.98
N PHE A 325 27.84 -11.98 -10.96
CA PHE A 325 28.22 -12.61 -9.69
C PHE A 325 28.65 -14.07 -9.88
N GLY A 326 27.86 -14.86 -10.61
CA GLY A 326 28.18 -16.26 -10.89
C GLY A 326 29.51 -16.43 -11.62
N LEU A 327 29.77 -15.63 -12.66
CA LEU A 327 31.03 -15.63 -13.40
C LEU A 327 32.21 -15.21 -12.52
N GLY A 328 32.05 -14.16 -11.71
CA GLY A 328 33.07 -13.69 -10.78
C GLY A 328 33.44 -14.74 -9.74
N ILE A 329 32.43 -15.36 -9.11
CA ILE A 329 32.60 -16.44 -8.13
C ILE A 329 33.32 -17.63 -8.76
N TYR A 330 32.87 -18.08 -9.95
CA TYR A 330 33.50 -19.17 -10.68
C TYR A 330 34.98 -18.90 -10.98
N SER A 331 35.30 -17.70 -11.46
CA SER A 331 36.67 -17.27 -11.76
C SER A 331 37.56 -17.30 -10.51
N LEU A 332 37.07 -16.82 -9.37
CA LEU A 332 37.82 -16.79 -8.11
C LEU A 332 38.14 -18.20 -7.60
N PHE A 333 37.17 -19.10 -7.60
CA PHE A 333 37.40 -20.49 -7.20
C PHE A 333 38.32 -21.22 -8.18
N ARG A 334 38.16 -21.01 -9.49
CA ARG A 334 39.02 -21.61 -10.52
C ARG A 334 40.48 -21.16 -10.40
N ASN A 335 40.71 -19.94 -9.96
CA ASN A 335 42.05 -19.38 -9.73
C ASN A 335 42.60 -19.68 -8.32
N ASN A 336 42.02 -20.64 -7.59
CA ASN A 336 42.38 -21.00 -6.21
C ASN A 336 42.32 -19.83 -5.20
N ASN A 337 41.60 -18.75 -5.52
CA ASN A 337 41.36 -17.65 -4.59
C ASN A 337 40.08 -17.90 -3.78
N THR A 338 40.11 -18.96 -2.98
CA THR A 338 39.01 -19.41 -2.14
C THR A 338 38.50 -18.33 -1.17
N PRO A 339 39.36 -17.54 -0.47
CA PRO A 339 38.87 -16.51 0.44
C PRO A 339 38.02 -15.45 -0.26
N SER A 340 38.48 -14.92 -1.40
CA SER A 340 37.69 -13.96 -2.19
C SER A 340 36.44 -14.58 -2.80
N GLY A 341 36.50 -15.85 -3.22
CA GLY A 341 35.34 -16.59 -3.72
C GLY A 341 34.23 -16.73 -2.67
N ILE A 342 34.59 -17.09 -1.44
CA ILE A 342 33.65 -17.15 -0.30
C ILE A 342 33.07 -15.77 0.00
N LEU A 343 33.92 -14.73 0.04
CA LEU A 343 33.48 -13.36 0.29
C LEU A 343 32.47 -12.88 -0.78
N LEU A 344 32.79 -13.07 -2.06
CA LEU A 344 31.90 -12.68 -3.16
C LEU A 344 30.60 -13.48 -3.16
N SER A 345 30.65 -14.77 -2.79
CA SER A 345 29.45 -15.61 -2.63
C SER A 345 28.54 -15.06 -1.53
N ALA A 346 29.10 -14.66 -0.38
CA ALA A 346 28.34 -14.04 0.70
C ALA A 346 27.70 -12.71 0.28
N ILE A 347 28.40 -11.91 -0.53
CA ILE A 347 27.87 -10.65 -1.08
C ILE A 347 26.77 -10.90 -2.11
N ALA A 348 26.93 -11.90 -2.99
CA ALA A 348 25.99 -12.21 -4.06
C ALA A 348 24.69 -12.85 -3.55
N PHE A 349 24.76 -13.57 -2.43
CA PHE A 349 23.65 -14.36 -1.91
C PHE A 349 22.35 -13.55 -1.68
N PRO A 350 22.36 -12.36 -1.04
CA PRO A 350 21.17 -11.52 -0.93
C PRO A 350 20.57 -11.07 -2.27
N PHE A 351 21.40 -10.81 -3.29
CA PHE A 351 20.91 -10.41 -4.62
C PHE A 351 20.20 -11.57 -5.33
N TYR A 352 20.74 -12.79 -5.20
CA TYR A 352 20.12 -13.99 -5.73
C TYR A 352 18.78 -14.30 -5.04
N LEU A 353 18.72 -14.22 -3.71
CA LEU A 353 17.47 -14.36 -2.96
C LEU A 353 16.45 -13.27 -3.30
N GLY A 354 16.90 -12.01 -3.39
CA GLY A 354 16.05 -10.87 -3.74
C GLY A 354 15.43 -11.02 -5.14
N ASN A 355 16.14 -11.63 -6.09
CA ASN A 355 15.58 -11.99 -7.39
C ASN A 355 14.43 -13.01 -7.28
N ILE A 356 14.59 -14.05 -6.45
CA ILE A 356 13.57 -15.10 -6.28
C ILE A 356 12.32 -14.53 -5.61
N VAL A 357 12.50 -13.86 -4.46
CA VAL A 357 11.40 -13.24 -3.71
C VAL A 357 10.72 -12.16 -4.55
N GLY A 358 11.49 -11.30 -5.20
CA GLY A 358 10.94 -10.24 -6.05
C GLY A 358 10.18 -10.78 -7.25
N SER A 359 10.56 -11.93 -7.82
CA SER A 359 9.80 -12.60 -8.87
C SER A 359 8.45 -13.14 -8.37
N ALA A 360 8.43 -13.73 -7.18
CA ALA A 360 7.19 -14.19 -6.55
C ALA A 360 6.25 -13.02 -6.23
N ASN A 361 6.78 -11.96 -5.60
CA ASN A 361 6.03 -10.75 -5.27
C ASN A 361 5.48 -10.07 -6.52
N CYS A 362 6.22 -10.11 -7.63
CA CYS A 362 5.79 -9.57 -8.90
C CYS A 362 4.55 -10.28 -9.47
N ALA A 363 4.49 -11.61 -9.38
CA ALA A 363 3.32 -12.38 -9.79
C ALA A 363 2.10 -12.02 -8.94
N GLU A 364 2.29 -11.87 -7.63
CA GLU A 364 1.25 -11.47 -6.70
C GLU A 364 0.75 -10.05 -6.98
N SER A 365 1.65 -9.09 -7.18
CA SER A 365 1.31 -7.71 -7.53
C SER A 365 0.48 -7.60 -8.82
N ILE A 366 0.78 -8.41 -9.84
CA ILE A 366 -0.05 -8.49 -11.04
C ILE A 366 -1.44 -9.00 -10.70
N ASN A 367 -1.55 -10.06 -9.91
CA ASN A 367 -2.83 -10.65 -9.52
C ASN A 367 -3.67 -9.64 -8.71
N ASP A 368 -3.05 -8.94 -7.76
CA ASP A 368 -3.69 -7.93 -6.90
C ASP A 368 -4.20 -6.75 -7.73
N LYS A 369 -3.34 -6.18 -8.59
CA LYS A 369 -3.71 -5.06 -9.48
C LYS A 369 -4.88 -5.41 -10.39
N ASN A 370 -4.86 -6.62 -10.91
CA ASN A 370 -5.89 -7.14 -11.78
C ASN A 370 -7.23 -7.33 -11.06
N LYS A 371 -7.19 -7.86 -9.83
CA LYS A 371 -8.35 -7.95 -8.94
C LYS A 371 -8.91 -6.55 -8.64
N GLU A 372 -8.05 -5.61 -8.26
CA GLU A 372 -8.42 -4.22 -7.96
C GLU A 372 -9.07 -3.53 -9.17
N LEU A 373 -8.48 -3.63 -10.37
CA LEU A 373 -9.05 -3.06 -11.59
C LEU A 373 -10.45 -3.59 -11.87
N ASN A 374 -10.71 -4.88 -11.62
CA ASN A 374 -12.03 -5.46 -11.77
C ASN A 374 -13.01 -4.97 -10.70
N LEU A 375 -12.59 -4.92 -9.44
CA LEU A 375 -13.41 -4.36 -8.36
C LEU A 375 -13.75 -2.89 -8.63
N LEU A 376 -12.83 -2.10 -9.17
CA LEU A 376 -13.07 -0.71 -9.58
C LEU A 376 -14.11 -0.61 -10.71
N LYS A 377 -14.06 -1.50 -11.71
CA LYS A 377 -15.08 -1.56 -12.77
C LYS A 377 -16.47 -1.85 -12.18
N ILE A 378 -16.53 -2.79 -11.23
CA ILE A 378 -17.77 -3.18 -10.55
C ILE A 378 -18.30 -2.05 -9.66
N ARG A 379 -17.42 -1.41 -8.88
CA ARG A 379 -17.76 -0.25 -8.04
C ARG A 379 -18.31 0.90 -8.89
N LYS A 380 -17.75 1.10 -10.08
CA LYS A 380 -18.24 2.08 -11.05
C LYS A 380 -19.60 1.69 -11.64
N SER A 381 -19.82 0.43 -12.01
CA SER A 381 -21.12 -0.03 -12.56
C SER A 381 -22.25 0.04 -11.54
N PHE A 382 -21.96 -0.13 -10.26
CA PHE A 382 -22.94 0.05 -9.18
C PHE A 382 -23.13 1.51 -8.73
N GLU A 383 -22.33 2.45 -9.27
CA GLU A 383 -22.31 3.87 -8.86
C GLU A 383 -21.90 4.07 -7.40
N ILE A 384 -21.21 3.09 -6.81
CA ILE A 384 -20.79 3.10 -5.41
C ILE A 384 -19.75 4.22 -5.17
N ASN A 385 -18.93 4.55 -6.17
CA ASN A 385 -17.96 5.65 -6.06
C ASN A 385 -18.62 7.00 -5.75
N TYR A 386 -19.81 7.26 -6.29
CA TYR A 386 -20.54 8.50 -6.02
C TYR A 386 -21.01 8.56 -4.58
N LEU A 387 -21.44 7.44 -3.99
CA LEU A 387 -21.90 7.37 -2.60
C LEU A 387 -20.82 7.85 -1.61
N PHE A 388 -19.55 7.68 -1.96
CA PHE A 388 -18.41 8.01 -1.10
C PHE A 388 -17.62 9.22 -1.58
N SER A 389 -18.18 10.01 -2.51
CA SER A 389 -17.55 11.24 -2.95
C SER A 389 -17.67 12.32 -1.87
N VAL A 390 -16.73 13.27 -1.84
CA VAL A 390 -16.78 14.41 -0.89
C VAL A 390 -18.07 15.21 -1.09
N GLU A 391 -18.57 15.31 -2.33
CA GLU A 391 -19.83 15.98 -2.64
C GLU A 391 -21.03 15.27 -2.00
N ASN A 392 -21.07 13.94 -2.03
CA ASN A 392 -22.16 13.19 -1.39
C ASN A 392 -22.03 13.22 0.15
N LEU A 393 -20.82 13.12 0.69
CA LEU A 393 -20.56 13.19 2.13
C LEU A 393 -20.84 14.57 2.73
N LEU A 394 -20.87 15.64 1.92
CA LEU A 394 -21.33 16.96 2.38
C LEU A 394 -22.79 16.96 2.84
N SER A 395 -23.62 16.06 2.31
CA SER A 395 -25.01 15.90 2.76
C SER A 395 -25.12 15.40 4.20
N PHE A 396 -24.05 14.82 4.76
CA PHE A 396 -24.07 14.30 6.13
C PHE A 396 -24.13 15.43 7.17
N TRP A 397 -23.84 16.66 6.76
CA TRP A 397 -23.76 17.86 7.59
C TRP A 397 -25.09 18.64 7.66
N ASP A 398 -26.12 18.17 6.94
CA ASP A 398 -27.48 18.71 6.89
C ASP A 398 -28.44 17.77 7.64
#